data_AF-A0A0C4EZ38-F1
#
_entry.id   AF-A0A0C4EZ38-F1
#
_cell.length_a   1.000
_cell.length_b   1.000
_cell.length_c   1.000
_cell.angle_alpha   90.00
_cell.angle_beta   90.00
_cell.angle_gamma   90.00
#
_symmetry.space_group_name_H-M   'P 1'
#
loop_
_entity.id
_entity.type
_entity.pdbx_description
1 polymer ?
#
loop_
_entity_poly.entity_id
_entity_poly.type
_entity_poly.pdbx_seq_one_letter_code
_entity_poly.pdbx_strand_id
1 'polypeptide(L)'
;MWLASYTVGPQLYQFKGDKKEKKKHRKRRRDQHEPDEHPEPTEGWLNPPSQAHIQGPLYIICIRPATGRAEESRPSALAIQPSPLSPIAPLVPAPLDPAALQSLEPADVNHVLVATRIIDSTHKLTLRTANARYLAADQLGAVSAEQEARGAQEEWAFEPVPASPNDDHPDPDGMFTLKSCLYNKLLSVEELASGKLVLRADSDSPAEPAAHLLVRMQAAELLKARKRLADEQAQKGLLSAAKTADAGLTILKPGHRQYQARGAGRLQLPAEGNAGLKKARKEGRLAEELLDRRAKLKSDRYAK
;
A
#
# COMPACT_ATOMS: atom_id res chain seq x y z
N MET A 1 -67.75 -25.08 24.67
CA MET A 1 -66.37 -25.56 24.54
C MET A 1 -66.00 -25.54 23.05
N TRP A 2 -65.44 -24.43 22.56
CA TRP A 2 -64.65 -24.27 21.33
C TRP A 2 -63.92 -22.93 21.49
N LEU A 3 -62.61 -22.96 21.76
CA LEU A 3 -61.75 -21.78 21.79
C LEU A 3 -61.09 -21.66 20.42
N ALA A 4 -61.36 -20.56 19.70
CA ALA A 4 -60.64 -20.21 18.47
C ALA A 4 -59.40 -19.40 18.83
N SER A 5 -58.23 -20.00 18.63
CA SER A 5 -56.93 -19.33 18.73
C SER A 5 -56.65 -18.56 17.44
N TYR A 6 -56.43 -17.24 17.53
CA TYR A 6 -55.89 -16.45 16.42
C TYR A 6 -54.39 -16.24 16.62
N THR A 7 -53.59 -16.81 15.72
CA THR A 7 -52.16 -16.55 15.58
C THR A 7 -51.95 -15.30 14.72
N VAL A 8 -51.34 -14.26 15.30
CA VAL A 8 -50.94 -13.04 14.58
C VAL A 8 -49.51 -13.22 14.07
N GLY A 9 -49.34 -13.37 12.76
CA GLY A 9 -48.03 -13.38 12.11
C GLY A 9 -47.41 -11.97 12.04
N PRO A 10 -46.08 -11.84 11.96
CA PRO A 10 -45.42 -10.54 11.98
C PRO A 10 -45.69 -9.77 10.68
N GLN A 11 -46.35 -8.61 10.79
CA GLN A 11 -46.50 -7.66 9.71
C GLN A 11 -45.20 -6.88 9.52
N LEU A 12 -44.51 -7.13 8.41
CA LEU A 12 -43.31 -6.42 8.01
C LEU A 12 -43.69 -5.01 7.51
N TYR A 13 -43.47 -3.99 8.33
CA TYR A 13 -43.67 -2.60 7.95
C TYR A 13 -42.53 -2.13 7.03
N GLN A 14 -42.81 -1.98 5.73
CA GLN A 14 -41.90 -1.30 4.80
C GLN A 14 -42.04 0.22 4.99
N PHE A 15 -40.94 0.87 5.37
CA PHE A 15 -40.87 2.31 5.55
C PHE A 15 -40.90 3.00 4.17
N LYS A 16 -41.84 3.95 3.98
CA LYS A 16 -41.93 4.81 2.79
C LYS A 16 -40.73 5.77 2.76
N GLY A 17 -39.57 5.26 2.37
CA GLY A 17 -38.32 5.99 2.26
C GLY A 17 -37.22 5.24 1.49
N ASP A 18 -37.37 3.92 1.31
CA ASP A 18 -36.37 3.12 0.60
C ASP A 18 -36.42 3.35 -0.92
N LYS A 19 -35.40 4.03 -1.42
CA LYS A 19 -35.15 4.18 -2.87
C LYS A 19 -34.83 2.82 -3.47
N LYS A 20 -35.68 2.36 -4.40
CA LYS A 20 -35.41 1.17 -5.23
C LYS A 20 -34.07 1.32 -5.97
N GLU A 21 -33.13 0.41 -5.71
CA GLU A 21 -31.90 0.34 -6.49
C GLU A 21 -32.23 0.04 -7.97
N LYS A 22 -31.72 0.89 -8.86
CA LYS A 22 -31.86 0.69 -10.30
C LYS A 22 -30.96 -0.45 -10.74
N LYS A 23 -31.54 -1.52 -11.30
CA LYS A 23 -30.81 -2.61 -11.98
C LYS A 23 -29.87 -2.02 -13.04
N LYS A 24 -28.55 -2.19 -12.85
CA LYS A 24 -27.52 -1.82 -13.84
C LYS A 24 -27.63 -2.73 -15.06
N HIS A 25 -27.80 -2.12 -16.23
CA HIS A 25 -27.79 -2.81 -17.51
C HIS A 25 -26.39 -3.38 -17.80
N ARG A 26 -26.26 -4.70 -17.86
CA ARG A 26 -25.01 -5.41 -18.21
C ARG A 26 -24.62 -5.07 -19.64
N LYS A 27 -23.58 -4.26 -19.81
CA LYS A 27 -22.96 -4.00 -21.12
C LYS A 27 -22.15 -5.25 -21.49
N ARG A 28 -22.51 -5.92 -22.59
CA ARG A 28 -21.73 -7.04 -23.15
C ARG A 28 -20.29 -6.55 -23.40
N ARG A 29 -19.35 -6.96 -22.53
CA ARG A 29 -17.92 -6.87 -22.80
C ARG A 29 -17.53 -8.10 -23.59
N ARG A 30 -16.76 -7.86 -24.63
CA ARG A 30 -16.11 -8.84 -25.52
C ARG A 30 -15.26 -9.76 -24.64
N ASP A 31 -15.41 -11.07 -24.81
CA ASP A 31 -14.65 -12.10 -24.10
C ASP A 31 -13.15 -11.82 -24.24
N GLN A 32 -12.56 -11.34 -23.16
CA GLN A 32 -11.15 -11.51 -22.88
C GLN A 32 -11.10 -12.57 -21.80
N HIS A 33 -10.35 -13.62 -22.08
CA HIS A 33 -10.02 -14.72 -21.19
C HIS A 33 -9.64 -14.17 -19.81
N GLU A 34 -10.57 -14.23 -18.84
CA GLU A 34 -10.23 -14.05 -17.44
C GLU A 34 -9.49 -15.32 -17.03
N PRO A 35 -8.24 -15.23 -16.53
CA PRO A 35 -7.62 -16.38 -15.87
C PRO A 35 -8.50 -16.75 -14.68
N ASP A 36 -8.62 -18.05 -14.38
CA ASP A 36 -9.30 -18.57 -13.19
C ASP A 36 -8.72 -17.88 -11.93
N GLU A 37 -9.31 -16.77 -11.52
CA GLU A 37 -9.02 -16.12 -10.23
C GLU A 37 -9.71 -16.94 -9.16
N HIS A 38 -8.96 -17.87 -8.55
CA HIS A 38 -9.30 -18.30 -7.21
C HIS A 38 -9.39 -17.04 -6.33
N PRO A 39 -10.47 -16.83 -5.56
CA PRO A 39 -10.61 -15.65 -4.74
C PRO A 39 -9.46 -15.61 -3.74
N GLU A 40 -8.60 -14.60 -3.85
CA GLU A 40 -7.50 -14.42 -2.91
C GLU A 40 -8.05 -14.28 -1.49
N PRO A 41 -7.37 -14.88 -0.48
CA PRO A 41 -7.82 -14.81 0.90
C PRO A 41 -7.94 -13.34 1.32
N THR A 42 -9.14 -12.97 1.77
CA THR A 42 -9.44 -11.59 2.21
C THR A 42 -9.10 -11.38 3.68
N GLU A 43 -8.93 -12.48 4.43
CA GLU A 43 -8.59 -12.51 5.85
C GLU A 43 -7.21 -13.13 6.09
N GLY A 44 -6.68 -12.94 7.30
CA GLY A 44 -5.37 -13.43 7.71
C GLY A 44 -4.21 -12.50 7.34
N TRP A 45 -3.01 -13.06 7.41
CA TRP A 45 -1.76 -12.36 7.14
C TRP A 45 -1.05 -12.95 5.92
N LEU A 46 -0.47 -12.10 5.07
CA LEU A 46 0.16 -12.49 3.81
C LEU A 46 1.53 -11.84 3.66
N ASN A 47 2.40 -12.45 2.86
CA ASN A 47 3.72 -11.90 2.56
C ASN A 47 3.58 -10.81 1.48
N PRO A 48 4.02 -9.56 1.72
CA PRO A 48 4.03 -8.56 0.68
C PRO A 48 5.13 -8.90 -0.35
N PRO A 49 4.82 -8.96 -1.66
CA PRO A 49 5.76 -9.45 -2.67
C PRO A 49 6.87 -8.43 -2.99
N SER A 50 6.71 -7.18 -2.58
CA SER A 50 7.76 -6.17 -2.68
C SER A 50 7.53 -5.03 -1.70
N GLN A 51 8.59 -4.26 -1.43
CA GLN A 51 8.52 -3.02 -0.65
C GLN A 51 7.42 -2.04 -1.14
N ALA A 52 7.08 -2.09 -2.44
CA ALA A 52 6.02 -1.26 -3.02
C ALA A 52 4.61 -1.63 -2.53
N HIS A 53 4.42 -2.78 -1.91
CA HIS A 53 3.14 -3.20 -1.33
C HIS A 53 3.01 -2.83 0.15
N ILE A 54 4.12 -2.65 0.85
CA ILE A 54 4.17 -2.48 2.30
C ILE A 54 3.45 -1.19 2.72
N GLN A 55 2.35 -1.35 3.45
CA GLN A 55 1.52 -0.32 4.05
C GLN A 55 0.53 -0.97 5.04
N GLY A 56 0.00 -0.20 5.98
CA GLY A 56 -1.02 -0.68 6.91
C GLY A 56 -0.42 -1.56 8.00
N PRO A 57 -1.24 -2.42 8.64
CA PRO A 57 -0.79 -3.27 9.74
C PRO A 57 0.21 -4.33 9.28
N LEU A 58 1.35 -4.36 9.96
CA LEU A 58 2.46 -5.28 9.75
C LEU A 58 2.75 -6.07 11.03
N TYR A 59 3.08 -7.34 10.85
CA TYR A 59 3.67 -8.20 11.85
C TYR A 59 5.09 -8.52 11.37
N ILE A 60 6.10 -8.10 12.14
CA ILE A 60 7.51 -8.10 11.73
C ILE A 60 8.27 -9.07 12.62
N ILE A 61 8.92 -10.06 12.02
CA ILE A 61 9.55 -11.18 12.70
C ILE A 61 11.01 -11.27 12.29
N CYS A 62 11.93 -11.23 13.24
CA CYS A 62 13.31 -11.64 13.03
C CYS A 62 13.41 -13.15 13.20
N ILE A 63 13.77 -13.87 12.13
CA ILE A 63 13.85 -15.34 12.16
C ILE A 63 15.13 -15.81 12.87
N ARG A 64 16.24 -15.09 12.66
CA ARG A 64 17.58 -15.48 13.15
C ARG A 64 18.25 -14.32 13.90
N PRO A 65 17.81 -14.00 15.13
CA PRO A 65 18.51 -13.01 15.93
C PRO A 65 19.96 -13.44 16.19
N ALA A 66 20.86 -12.46 16.29
CA ALA A 66 22.26 -12.67 16.63
C ALA A 66 22.39 -12.98 18.12
N THR A 67 22.50 -14.27 18.43
CA THR A 67 22.77 -14.78 19.77
C THR A 67 24.22 -15.23 19.88
N GLY A 68 24.77 -15.24 21.10
CA GLY A 68 26.14 -15.73 21.35
C GLY A 68 26.34 -17.21 20.99
N ARG A 69 25.22 -17.94 20.80
CA ARG A 69 25.16 -19.34 20.35
C ARG A 69 24.06 -19.51 19.31
N ALA A 70 24.44 -19.83 18.08
CA ALA A 70 23.50 -19.95 16.96
C ALA A 70 22.40 -21.01 17.21
N GLU A 71 22.71 -22.09 17.93
CA GLU A 71 21.76 -23.17 18.24
C GLU A 71 20.64 -22.76 19.20
N GLU A 72 20.83 -21.66 19.95
CA GLU A 72 19.85 -21.14 20.92
C GLU A 72 19.02 -20.00 20.33
N SER A 73 19.28 -19.60 19.09
CA SER A 73 18.57 -18.52 18.39
C SER A 73 17.11 -18.89 18.19
N ARG A 74 16.20 -18.09 18.77
CA ARG A 74 14.75 -18.26 18.65
C ARG A 74 14.16 -17.10 17.87
N PRO A 75 13.27 -17.35 16.89
CA PRO A 75 12.59 -16.27 16.20
C PRO A 75 11.88 -15.34 17.18
N SER A 76 11.91 -14.04 16.90
CA SER A 76 11.27 -13.03 17.74
C SER A 76 10.53 -12.00 16.89
N ALA A 77 9.39 -11.54 17.39
CA ALA A 77 8.59 -10.50 16.77
C ALA A 77 8.90 -9.16 17.40
N LEU A 78 8.83 -8.09 16.60
CA LEU A 78 8.84 -6.73 17.15
C LEU A 78 7.53 -6.49 17.89
N ALA A 79 7.62 -6.20 19.19
CA ALA A 79 6.46 -6.00 20.04
C ALA A 79 6.68 -4.85 21.01
N ILE A 80 5.62 -4.12 21.33
CA ILE A 80 5.64 -3.28 22.53
C ILE A 80 5.28 -4.13 23.75
N GLN A 81 5.92 -3.87 24.89
CA GLN A 81 5.60 -4.54 26.15
C GLN A 81 4.99 -3.54 27.12
N PRO A 82 3.65 -3.42 27.18
CA PRO A 82 2.98 -2.55 28.14
C PRO A 82 3.36 -2.93 29.58
N SER A 83 3.56 -1.91 30.41
CA SER A 83 3.82 -2.08 31.84
C SER A 83 2.97 -1.10 32.63
N PRO A 84 2.38 -1.50 33.77
CA PRO A 84 1.64 -0.58 34.62
C PRO A 84 2.55 0.49 35.27
N LEU A 85 3.87 0.26 35.26
CA LEU A 85 4.86 1.13 35.90
C LEU A 85 5.41 2.21 34.97
N SER A 86 5.29 2.04 33.65
CA SER A 86 5.83 2.96 32.66
C SER A 86 4.74 3.42 31.69
N PRO A 87 4.51 4.73 31.53
CA PRO A 87 3.61 5.23 30.48
C PRO A 87 4.20 4.99 29.08
N ILE A 88 5.49 4.67 28.98
CA ILE A 88 6.17 4.32 27.75
C ILE A 88 6.51 2.84 27.73
N ALA A 89 5.68 2.10 27.00
CA ALA A 89 5.93 0.69 26.71
C ALA A 89 7.19 0.58 25.84
N PRO A 90 8.25 -0.11 26.30
CA PRO A 90 9.43 -0.35 25.49
C PRO A 90 9.08 -1.24 24.30
N LEU A 91 9.73 -0.98 23.18
CA LEU A 91 9.75 -1.89 22.05
C LEU A 91 10.83 -2.95 22.29
N VAL A 92 10.46 -4.22 22.16
CA VAL A 92 11.31 -5.36 22.46
C VAL A 92 11.17 -6.44 21.39
N PRO A 93 12.21 -7.27 21.17
CA PRO A 93 12.06 -8.53 20.48
C PRO A 93 11.33 -9.52 21.41
N ALA A 94 10.08 -9.84 21.11
CA ALA A 94 9.29 -10.83 21.83
C ALA A 94 9.51 -12.22 21.19
N PRO A 95 10.11 -13.19 21.89
CA PRO A 95 10.26 -14.54 21.36
C PRO A 95 8.91 -15.16 20.96
N LEU A 96 8.86 -15.82 19.80
CA LEU A 96 7.64 -16.47 19.35
C LEU A 96 7.42 -17.77 20.12
N ASP A 97 6.17 -18.02 20.48
CA ASP A 97 5.75 -19.33 20.97
C ASP A 97 5.53 -20.31 19.79
N PRO A 98 5.40 -21.62 20.06
CA PRO A 98 5.22 -22.61 19.00
C PRO A 98 3.97 -22.38 18.14
N ALA A 99 2.91 -21.82 18.71
CA ALA A 99 1.67 -21.53 17.99
C ALA A 99 1.85 -20.37 16.99
N ALA A 100 2.50 -19.28 17.41
CA ALA A 100 2.82 -18.14 16.56
C ALA A 100 3.81 -18.49 15.45
N LEU A 101 4.73 -19.43 15.70
CA LEU A 101 5.63 -19.94 14.65
C LEU A 101 4.89 -20.70 13.55
N GLN A 102 3.82 -21.42 13.90
CA GLN A 102 3.02 -22.18 12.94
C GLN A 102 2.07 -21.27 12.16
N SER A 103 1.40 -20.34 12.83
CA SER A 103 0.44 -19.44 12.17
C SER A 103 1.13 -18.30 11.41
N LEU A 104 2.26 -17.81 11.92
CA LEU A 104 2.88 -16.55 11.49
C LEU A 104 1.89 -15.38 11.50
N GLU A 105 0.99 -15.40 12.49
CA GLU A 105 -0.01 -14.36 12.76
C GLU A 105 0.23 -13.80 14.18
N PRO A 106 0.01 -12.48 14.38
CA PRO A 106 0.15 -11.86 15.68
C PRO A 106 -0.95 -12.34 16.63
N ALA A 107 -0.56 -12.81 17.81
CA ALA A 107 -1.47 -13.18 18.89
C ALA A 107 -2.05 -11.97 19.64
N ASP A 108 -1.36 -10.82 19.60
CA ASP A 108 -1.72 -9.60 20.32
C ASP A 108 -1.51 -8.36 19.44
N VAL A 109 -2.32 -7.33 19.65
CA VAL A 109 -2.19 -6.04 18.95
C VAL A 109 -0.84 -5.37 19.19
N ASN A 110 -0.21 -5.64 20.33
CA ASN A 110 1.10 -5.12 20.70
C ASN A 110 2.24 -5.66 19.82
N HIS A 111 2.00 -6.73 19.05
CA HIS A 111 2.94 -7.26 18.04
C HIS A 111 2.79 -6.57 16.67
N VAL A 112 1.80 -5.69 16.52
CA VAL A 112 1.45 -5.08 15.24
C VAL A 112 1.96 -3.64 15.17
N LEU A 113 2.63 -3.33 14.06
CA LEU A 113 3.05 -1.97 13.71
C LEU A 113 2.31 -1.51 12.46
N VAL A 114 1.85 -0.27 12.43
CA VAL A 114 1.15 0.32 11.29
C VAL A 114 2.15 1.10 10.44
N ALA A 115 2.44 0.59 9.25
CA ALA A 115 3.26 1.26 8.25
C ALA A 115 2.46 2.31 7.47
N THR A 116 2.93 3.56 7.50
CA THR A 116 2.35 4.66 6.73
C THR A 116 3.40 5.28 5.84
N ARG A 117 3.14 5.34 4.54
CA ARG A 117 4.07 5.96 3.59
C ARG A 117 4.20 7.46 3.82
N ILE A 118 5.42 7.95 3.70
CA ILE A 118 5.68 9.38 3.71
C ILE A 118 5.22 9.95 2.35
N ILE A 119 4.54 11.09 2.41
CA ILE A 119 4.08 11.80 1.23
C ILE A 119 5.32 12.21 0.41
N ASP A 120 5.22 12.18 -0.91
CA ASP A 120 6.32 12.49 -1.84
C ASP A 120 7.48 11.49 -1.86
N SER A 121 7.40 10.39 -1.10
CA SER A 121 8.34 9.28 -1.19
C SER A 121 7.66 7.97 -1.59
N THR A 122 8.30 7.22 -2.48
CA THR A 122 7.82 5.89 -2.91
C THR A 122 8.22 4.79 -1.92
N HIS A 123 9.31 4.99 -1.17
CA HIS A 123 9.98 3.94 -0.40
C HIS A 123 10.06 4.22 1.10
N LYS A 124 9.96 5.50 1.50
CA LYS A 124 10.00 5.88 2.90
C LYS A 124 8.65 5.72 3.57
N LEU A 125 8.67 5.21 4.80
CA LEU A 125 7.51 5.07 5.64
C LEU A 125 7.85 5.33 7.11
N THR A 126 6.81 5.51 7.90
CA THR A 126 6.87 5.53 9.36
C THR A 126 6.17 4.30 9.90
N LEU A 127 6.68 3.72 10.97
CA LEU A 127 6.06 2.57 11.65
C LEU A 127 5.48 3.04 12.98
N ARG A 128 4.16 2.90 13.15
CA ARG A 128 3.44 3.31 14.36
C ARG A 128 3.06 2.10 15.21
N THR A 129 3.41 2.09 16.48
CA THR A 129 3.05 1.05 17.44
C THR A 129 1.61 1.21 17.94
N ALA A 130 1.08 0.17 18.60
CA ALA A 130 -0.31 0.16 19.11
C ALA A 130 -0.60 1.26 20.16
N ASN A 131 0.43 1.71 20.90
CA ASN A 131 0.35 2.86 21.83
C ASN A 131 0.53 4.22 21.13
N ALA A 132 0.26 4.29 19.81
CA ALA A 132 0.23 5.52 19.03
C ALA A 132 1.58 6.25 18.84
N ARG A 133 2.71 5.60 19.14
CA ARG A 133 4.06 6.15 18.99
C ARG A 133 4.79 5.61 17.77
N TYR A 134 5.87 6.25 17.37
CA TYR A 134 6.61 5.92 16.16
C TYR A 134 7.94 5.25 16.49
N LEU A 135 8.26 4.19 15.75
CA LEU A 135 9.56 3.55 15.77
C LEU A 135 10.63 4.55 15.35
N ALA A 136 11.67 4.70 16.15
CA ALA A 136 12.79 5.60 15.90
C ALA A 136 14.12 4.89 16.15
N ALA A 137 15.16 5.35 15.46
CA ALA A 137 16.55 5.02 15.77
C ALA A 137 17.28 6.29 16.22
N ASP A 138 18.30 6.13 17.06
CA ASP A 138 19.25 7.20 17.37
C ASP A 138 20.57 7.03 16.60
N GLN A 139 21.49 7.98 16.80
CA GLN A 139 22.81 7.97 16.14
C GLN A 139 23.72 6.82 16.60
N LEU A 140 23.48 6.26 17.78
CA LEU A 140 24.25 5.15 18.35
C LEU A 140 23.63 3.78 18.00
N GLY A 141 22.51 3.77 17.26
CA GLY A 141 21.77 2.57 16.89
C GLY A 141 20.83 2.05 17.97
N ALA A 142 20.52 2.82 19.02
CA ALA A 142 19.44 2.46 19.93
C ALA A 142 18.08 2.64 19.25
N VAL A 143 17.20 1.66 19.41
CA VAL A 143 15.87 1.64 18.81
C VAL A 143 14.82 1.85 19.89
N SER A 144 13.89 2.76 19.65
CA SER A 144 12.84 3.10 20.61
C SER A 144 11.51 3.43 19.91
N ALA A 145 10.45 3.59 20.70
CA ALA A 145 9.13 4.00 20.21
C ALA A 145 8.48 4.99 21.19
N GLU A 146 9.10 6.15 21.37
CA GLU A 146 8.71 7.14 22.40
C GLU A 146 7.92 8.33 21.83
N GLN A 147 8.17 8.70 20.57
CA GLN A 147 7.62 9.91 19.97
C GLN A 147 6.21 9.70 19.42
N GLU A 148 5.29 10.60 19.75
CA GLU A 148 3.92 10.62 19.20
C GLU A 148 3.86 11.33 17.83
N ALA A 149 4.91 12.07 17.48
CA ALA A 149 5.06 12.77 16.22
C ALA A 149 6.12 12.08 15.35
N ARG A 150 5.91 12.12 14.04
CA ARG A 150 6.90 11.69 13.06
C ARG A 150 7.93 12.79 12.82
N GLY A 151 9.20 12.45 12.94
CA GLY A 151 10.36 13.26 12.56
C GLY A 151 11.31 12.47 11.67
N ALA A 152 12.55 12.96 11.55
CA ALA A 152 13.56 12.34 10.70
C ALA A 152 14.06 10.98 11.23
N GLN A 153 14.04 10.79 12.55
CA GLN A 153 14.46 9.55 13.21
C GLN A 153 13.46 8.41 13.02
N GLU A 154 12.19 8.76 12.74
CA GLU A 154 11.07 7.85 12.53
C GLU A 154 10.87 7.45 11.05
N GLU A 155 11.77 7.90 10.16
CA GLU A 155 11.74 7.53 8.74
C GLU A 155 12.52 6.24 8.47
N TRP A 156 11.82 5.25 7.92
CA TRP A 156 12.38 3.94 7.58
C TRP A 156 12.11 3.56 6.13
N ALA A 157 12.93 2.67 5.59
CA ALA A 157 12.73 2.06 4.28
C ALA A 157 12.93 0.55 4.36
N PHE A 158 12.03 -0.22 3.76
CA PHE A 158 12.24 -1.65 3.57
C PHE A 158 13.05 -1.90 2.30
N GLU A 159 14.13 -2.64 2.42
CA GLU A 159 14.96 -3.06 1.28
C GLU A 159 14.89 -4.59 1.14
N PRO A 160 14.90 -5.14 -0.09
CA PRO A 160 14.92 -6.58 -0.27
C PRO A 160 16.23 -7.17 0.29
N VAL A 161 16.16 -8.35 0.90
CA VAL A 161 17.36 -9.06 1.33
C VAL A 161 18.21 -9.43 0.09
N PRO A 162 19.53 -9.19 0.11
CA PRO A 162 20.40 -9.60 -0.98
C PRO A 162 20.39 -11.13 -1.10
N ALA A 163 20.08 -11.63 -2.29
CA ALA A 163 20.14 -13.06 -2.58
C ALA A 163 21.57 -13.57 -2.33
N SER A 164 21.70 -14.56 -1.45
CA SER A 164 22.96 -15.28 -1.25
C SER A 164 23.26 -16.10 -2.51
N PRO A 165 24.45 -15.97 -3.13
CA PRO A 165 24.80 -16.69 -4.35
C PRO A 165 24.91 -18.21 -4.16
N ASN A 166 24.93 -18.69 -2.91
CA ASN A 166 25.11 -20.10 -2.57
C ASN A 166 23.84 -20.80 -2.05
N ASP A 167 22.73 -20.07 -1.90
CA ASP A 167 21.47 -20.67 -1.48
C ASP A 167 20.63 -21.00 -2.72
N ASP A 168 20.58 -22.28 -3.08
CA ASP A 168 19.68 -22.81 -4.13
C ASP A 168 18.18 -22.66 -3.76
N HIS A 169 17.91 -22.19 -2.54
CA HIS A 169 16.57 -21.90 -2.06
C HIS A 169 16.34 -20.38 -2.09
N PRO A 170 15.37 -19.86 -2.86
CA PRO A 170 15.00 -18.46 -2.74
C PRO A 170 14.60 -18.18 -1.29
N ASP A 171 15.13 -17.10 -0.72
CA ASP A 171 14.69 -16.61 0.60
C ASP A 171 13.15 -16.55 0.60
N PRO A 172 12.51 -16.91 1.73
CA PRO A 172 11.06 -16.94 1.79
C PRO A 172 10.47 -15.58 1.40
N ASP A 173 9.46 -15.59 0.52
CA ASP A 173 8.73 -14.39 0.13
C ASP A 173 8.39 -13.53 1.36
N GLY A 174 8.53 -12.22 1.26
CA GLY A 174 8.25 -11.31 2.37
C GLY A 174 9.44 -11.04 3.30
N MET A 175 10.64 -11.51 2.95
CA MET A 175 11.87 -11.16 3.66
C MET A 175 12.41 -9.79 3.23
N PHE A 176 12.69 -8.93 4.19
CA PHE A 176 13.23 -7.59 3.97
C PHE A 176 14.24 -7.23 5.05
N THR A 177 15.10 -6.26 4.77
CA THR A 177 15.80 -5.49 5.80
C THR A 177 15.05 -4.17 6.04
N LEU A 178 15.18 -3.61 7.24
CA LEU A 178 14.58 -2.33 7.58
C LEU A 178 15.68 -1.31 7.87
N LYS A 179 15.77 -0.26 7.05
CA LYS A 179 16.83 0.73 7.10
C LYS A 179 16.36 2.06 7.67
N SER A 180 17.09 2.61 8.63
CA SER A 180 16.91 3.99 9.09
C SER A 180 17.30 4.94 7.97
N CYS A 181 16.39 5.81 7.54
CA CYS A 181 16.65 6.76 6.47
C CYS A 181 17.64 7.86 6.86
N LEU A 182 17.68 8.22 8.15
CA LEU A 182 18.57 9.26 8.66
C LEU A 182 20.01 8.77 8.81
N TYR A 183 20.18 7.57 9.38
CA TYR A 183 21.51 7.04 9.72
C TYR A 183 22.06 6.04 8.68
N ASN A 184 21.23 5.59 7.73
CA ASN A 184 21.57 4.56 6.73
C ASN A 184 22.04 3.23 7.33
N LYS A 185 21.60 2.92 8.55
CA LYS A 185 21.87 1.67 9.26
C LYS A 185 20.64 0.76 9.25
N LEU A 186 20.88 -0.53 9.32
CA LEU A 186 19.85 -1.57 9.30
C LEU A 186 19.45 -1.95 10.72
N LEU A 187 18.17 -2.22 10.89
CA LEU A 187 17.61 -2.79 12.11
C LEU A 187 18.06 -4.25 12.23
N SER A 188 18.67 -4.60 13.37
CA SER A 188 19.07 -5.95 13.75
C SER A 188 18.47 -6.33 15.12
N VAL A 189 18.37 -7.64 15.36
CA VAL A 189 18.03 -8.19 16.68
C VAL A 189 19.24 -8.89 17.27
N GLU A 190 19.72 -8.39 18.40
CA GLU A 190 20.98 -8.81 19.01
C GLU A 190 20.81 -9.18 20.48
N GLU A 191 21.63 -10.09 20.97
CA GLU A 191 21.70 -10.48 22.38
C GLU A 191 22.76 -9.64 23.12
N LEU A 192 22.34 -8.95 24.18
CA LEU A 192 23.28 -8.29 25.10
C LEU A 192 24.03 -9.31 25.94
N ALA A 193 25.15 -8.88 26.55
CA ALA A 193 25.89 -9.68 27.54
C ALA A 193 25.02 -10.15 28.73
N SER A 194 23.87 -9.52 28.98
CA SER A 194 22.89 -9.96 29.97
C SER A 194 22.02 -11.16 29.52
N GLY A 195 22.22 -11.68 28.32
CA GLY A 195 21.37 -12.72 27.70
C GLY A 195 20.00 -12.21 27.24
N LYS A 196 19.83 -10.89 27.10
CA LYS A 196 18.56 -10.27 26.72
C LYS A 196 18.61 -9.82 25.27
N LEU A 197 17.61 -10.20 24.48
CA LEU A 197 17.45 -9.70 23.12
C LEU A 197 17.04 -8.23 23.13
N VAL A 198 17.67 -7.44 22.27
CA VAL A 198 17.35 -6.03 22.03
C VAL A 198 17.27 -5.75 20.53
N LEU A 199 16.57 -4.69 20.18
CA LEU A 199 16.56 -4.13 18.83
C LEU A 199 17.67 -3.09 18.74
N ARG A 200 18.51 -3.20 17.71
CA ARG A 200 19.52 -2.20 17.37
C ARG A 200 19.40 -1.77 15.91
N ALA A 201 19.93 -0.61 15.59
CA ALA A 201 19.90 -0.02 14.26
C ALA A 201 21.27 0.55 13.89
N ASP A 202 22.31 -0.28 14.00
CA ASP A 202 23.69 0.07 13.65
C ASP A 202 24.37 -0.94 12.70
N SER A 203 23.65 -1.96 12.22
CA SER A 203 24.20 -2.90 11.24
C SER A 203 24.39 -2.23 9.88
N ASP A 204 25.55 -2.46 9.28
CA ASP A 204 25.92 -1.99 7.93
C ASP A 204 25.73 -3.05 6.85
N SER A 205 25.55 -4.32 7.24
CA SER A 205 25.58 -5.45 6.32
C SER A 205 24.17 -6.00 6.10
N PRO A 206 23.58 -5.82 4.90
CA PRO A 206 22.28 -6.43 4.59
C PRO A 206 22.36 -7.96 4.45
N ALA A 207 23.57 -8.53 4.39
CA ALA A 207 23.79 -9.98 4.39
C ALA A 207 23.72 -10.59 5.79
N GLU A 208 23.70 -9.78 6.85
CA GLU A 208 23.64 -10.27 8.22
C GLU A 208 22.26 -10.88 8.54
N PRO A 209 22.18 -12.16 8.95
CA PRO A 209 20.91 -12.83 9.24
C PRO A 209 20.07 -12.13 10.32
N ALA A 210 20.71 -11.47 11.29
CA ALA A 210 20.04 -10.75 12.36
C ALA A 210 19.29 -9.50 11.87
N ALA A 211 19.63 -8.99 10.68
CA ALA A 211 18.93 -7.88 10.02
C ALA A 211 17.81 -8.34 9.07
N HIS A 212 17.64 -9.66 8.89
CA HIS A 212 16.59 -10.22 8.03
C HIS A 212 15.27 -10.31 8.79
N LEU A 213 14.26 -9.63 8.25
CA LEU A 213 12.93 -9.50 8.84
C LEU A 213 11.88 -10.08 7.91
N LEU A 214 11.16 -11.10 8.37
CA LEU A 214 9.95 -11.57 7.72
C LEU A 214 8.83 -10.58 8.02
N VAL A 215 8.29 -9.98 6.97
CA VAL A 215 7.19 -9.03 7.05
C VAL A 215 5.90 -9.72 6.63
N ARG A 216 4.92 -9.69 7.52
CA ARG A 216 3.56 -10.17 7.28
C ARG A 216 2.64 -8.95 7.27
N MET A 217 1.77 -8.85 6.27
CA MET A 217 0.83 -7.75 6.09
C MET A 217 -0.60 -8.27 6.13
N GLN A 218 -1.52 -7.53 6.73
CA GLN A 218 -2.93 -7.93 6.75
C GLN A 218 -3.47 -8.10 5.32
N ALA A 219 -4.12 -9.24 5.05
CA ALA A 219 -4.53 -9.65 3.70
C ALA A 219 -5.39 -8.60 2.98
N ALA A 220 -6.39 -8.06 3.68
CA ALA A 220 -7.26 -7.01 3.15
C ALA A 220 -6.49 -5.75 2.70
N GLU A 221 -5.45 -5.35 3.43
CA GLU A 221 -4.61 -4.21 3.06
C GLU A 221 -3.67 -4.54 1.90
N LEU A 222 -3.15 -5.78 1.83
CA LEU A 222 -2.34 -6.22 0.70
C LEU A 222 -3.11 -6.19 -0.62
N LEU A 223 -4.37 -6.63 -0.60
CA LEU A 223 -5.27 -6.58 -1.76
C LEU A 223 -5.53 -5.13 -2.22
N LYS A 224 -5.72 -4.19 -1.26
CA LYS A 224 -5.86 -2.76 -1.57
C LYS A 224 -4.57 -2.21 -2.18
N ALA A 225 -3.41 -2.58 -1.63
CA ALA A 225 -2.10 -2.15 -2.13
C ALA A 225 -1.85 -2.65 -3.56
N ARG A 226 -2.17 -3.92 -3.86
CA ARG A 226 -2.07 -4.51 -5.21
C ARG A 226 -2.95 -3.75 -6.21
N LYS A 227 -4.22 -3.51 -5.88
CA LYS A 227 -5.15 -2.73 -6.71
C LYS A 227 -4.61 -1.33 -6.99
N ARG A 228 -4.14 -0.63 -5.95
CA ARG A 228 -3.53 0.71 -6.11
C ARG A 228 -2.35 0.67 -7.08
N LEU A 229 -1.42 -0.27 -6.92
CA LEU A 229 -0.24 -0.35 -7.78
C LEU A 229 -0.61 -0.70 -9.22
N ALA A 230 -1.58 -1.59 -9.43
CA ALA A 230 -2.10 -1.90 -10.76
C ALA A 230 -2.73 -0.67 -11.42
N ASP A 231 -3.51 0.12 -10.68
CA ASP A 231 -4.10 1.37 -11.16
C ASP A 231 -3.01 2.41 -11.50
N GLU A 232 -1.99 2.56 -10.66
CA GLU A 232 -0.86 3.45 -10.91
C GLU A 232 -0.04 3.03 -12.14
N GLN A 233 0.18 1.73 -12.33
CA GLN A 233 0.87 1.20 -13.51
C GLN A 233 0.04 1.38 -14.78
N ALA A 234 -1.28 1.13 -14.72
CA ALA A 234 -2.18 1.37 -15.84
C ALA A 234 -2.19 2.86 -16.23
N GLN A 235 -2.22 3.78 -15.25
CA GLN A 235 -2.12 5.21 -15.49
C GLN A 235 -0.76 5.60 -16.11
N LYS A 236 0.36 5.08 -15.59
CA LYS A 236 1.69 5.33 -16.15
C LYS A 236 1.81 4.77 -17.58
N GLY A 237 1.25 3.59 -17.85
CA GLY A 237 1.19 2.97 -19.18
C GLY A 237 0.34 3.76 -20.18
N LEU A 238 -0.79 4.31 -19.73
CA LEU A 238 -1.60 5.26 -20.52
C LEU A 238 -0.83 6.55 -20.83
N LEU A 239 -0.05 7.06 -19.87
CA LEU A 239 0.78 8.25 -20.05
C LEU A 239 2.01 7.99 -20.93
N SER A 240 2.62 6.79 -20.86
CA SER A 240 3.76 6.41 -21.70
C SER A 240 3.32 6.15 -23.14
N ALA A 241 2.19 5.47 -23.37
CA ALA A 241 1.58 5.32 -24.68
C ALA A 241 1.16 6.66 -25.30
N ALA A 242 0.71 7.62 -24.47
CA ALA A 242 0.43 8.98 -24.91
C ALA A 242 1.69 9.82 -25.19
N LYS A 243 2.87 9.43 -24.68
CA LYS A 243 4.17 10.06 -24.97
C LYS A 243 4.84 9.49 -26.22
N THR A 244 4.67 8.20 -26.52
CA THR A 244 5.19 7.57 -27.76
C THR A 244 4.25 7.73 -28.95
N ALA A 245 2.95 7.86 -28.72
CA ALA A 245 2.06 8.40 -29.74
C ALA A 245 2.40 9.88 -29.89
N ASP A 246 2.89 10.27 -31.06
CA ASP A 246 2.98 11.65 -31.55
C ASP A 246 1.56 12.27 -31.75
N ALA A 247 0.70 12.08 -30.76
CA ALA A 247 -0.64 12.59 -30.64
C ALA A 247 -0.57 13.83 -29.75
N GLY A 248 -0.13 14.94 -30.34
CA GLY A 248 -0.43 16.27 -29.82
C GLY A 248 -1.93 16.50 -29.80
N LEU A 249 -2.62 15.97 -28.79
CA LEU A 249 -3.96 16.32 -28.27
C LEU A 249 -4.27 15.21 -27.24
N THR A 250 -3.96 15.37 -25.96
CA THR A 250 -4.88 16.02 -25.02
C THR A 250 -4.13 16.07 -23.68
N ILE A 251 -3.35 17.13 -23.42
CA ILE A 251 -2.84 17.39 -22.07
C ILE A 251 -4.05 17.82 -21.25
N LEU A 252 -4.75 16.86 -20.64
CA LEU A 252 -5.75 17.17 -19.62
C LEU A 252 -5.51 16.23 -18.44
N LYS A 253 -5.02 16.83 -17.35
CA LYS A 253 -5.13 16.23 -16.01
C LYS A 253 -6.61 15.83 -15.78
N PRO A 254 -6.89 14.78 -15.00
CA PRO A 254 -8.25 14.24 -14.82
C PRO A 254 -9.34 15.26 -14.43
N GLY A 255 -8.97 16.41 -13.84
CA GLY A 255 -9.91 17.49 -13.50
C GLY A 255 -10.36 18.38 -14.67
N HIS A 256 -9.61 18.50 -15.77
CA HIS A 256 -9.95 19.44 -16.84
C HIS A 256 -10.99 18.89 -17.84
N ARG A 257 -11.30 17.59 -17.78
CA ARG A 257 -12.29 16.95 -18.65
C ARG A 257 -13.71 17.43 -18.36
N GLN A 258 -13.99 17.78 -17.11
CA GLN A 258 -15.28 18.32 -16.67
C GLN A 258 -15.50 19.75 -17.17
N TYR A 259 -14.47 20.60 -17.13
CA TYR A 259 -14.54 22.00 -17.57
C TYR A 259 -14.60 22.17 -19.10
N GLN A 260 -14.15 21.17 -19.87
CA GLN A 260 -14.24 21.18 -21.34
C GLN A 260 -15.50 20.56 -21.91
N ALA A 261 -16.33 19.92 -21.08
CA ALA A 261 -17.61 19.35 -21.51
C ALA A 261 -18.69 20.41 -21.79
N ARG A 262 -18.45 21.70 -21.50
CA ARG A 262 -19.34 22.85 -21.79
C ARG A 262 -20.82 22.59 -21.43
N GLY A 263 -21.06 21.91 -20.30
CA GLY A 263 -22.40 21.55 -19.82
C GLY A 263 -23.06 20.34 -20.50
N ALA A 264 -22.44 19.74 -21.51
CA ALA A 264 -22.98 18.59 -22.26
C ALA A 264 -22.64 17.22 -21.65
N GLY A 265 -21.91 17.19 -20.53
CA GLY A 265 -21.50 15.93 -19.85
C GLY A 265 -20.51 15.05 -20.63
N ARG A 266 -20.21 15.37 -21.90
CA ARG A 266 -19.27 14.65 -22.76
C ARG A 266 -18.44 15.64 -23.59
N LEU A 267 -17.18 15.29 -23.82
CA LEU A 267 -16.28 16.06 -24.67
C LEU A 267 -16.79 15.99 -26.12
N GLN A 268 -17.19 17.13 -26.68
CA GLN A 268 -17.54 17.23 -28.10
C GLN A 268 -16.24 17.28 -28.91
N LEU A 269 -16.01 16.22 -29.68
CA LEU A 269 -14.91 16.20 -30.65
C LEU A 269 -15.41 16.84 -31.95
N PRO A 270 -14.56 17.62 -32.64
CA PRO A 270 -14.92 18.18 -33.95
C PRO A 270 -15.17 17.03 -34.95
N ALA A 271 -16.12 17.23 -35.86
CA ALA A 271 -16.46 16.23 -36.88
C ALA A 271 -15.35 16.03 -37.92
N GLU A 272 -14.42 16.99 -38.04
CA GLU A 272 -13.30 16.94 -38.97
C GLU A 272 -12.15 16.05 -38.45
N GLY A 273 -11.68 15.14 -39.31
CA GLY A 273 -10.58 14.22 -39.00
C GLY A 273 -9.21 14.91 -38.78
N ASN A 274 -8.23 14.15 -38.30
CA ASN A 274 -6.91 14.65 -37.91
C ASN A 274 -5.97 15.00 -39.08
N ALA A 275 -6.41 14.85 -40.33
CA ALA A 275 -5.59 15.08 -41.52
C ALA A 275 -5.16 16.55 -41.66
N GLY A 276 -6.06 17.51 -41.38
CA GLY A 276 -5.76 18.94 -41.44
C GLY A 276 -4.69 19.36 -40.42
N LEU A 277 -4.77 18.86 -39.18
CA LEU A 277 -3.78 19.14 -38.13
C LEU A 277 -2.39 18.59 -38.47
N LYS A 278 -2.32 17.43 -39.13
CA LYS A 278 -1.04 16.85 -39.58
C LYS A 278 -0.39 17.68 -40.66
N LYS A 279 -1.17 18.26 -41.57
CA LYS A 279 -0.69 19.17 -42.61
C LYS A 279 -0.24 20.51 -42.01
N ALA A 280 -1.07 21.12 -41.17
CA ALA A 280 -0.75 22.37 -40.47
C ALA A 280 0.50 22.24 -39.56
N ARG A 281 0.77 21.06 -38.99
CA ARG A 281 2.00 20.79 -38.23
C ARG A 281 3.24 20.78 -39.11
N LYS A 282 3.17 20.20 -40.30
CA LYS A 282 4.28 20.22 -41.27
C LYS A 282 4.54 21.62 -41.81
N GLU A 283 3.49 22.43 -41.92
CA GLU A 283 3.53 23.81 -42.43
C GLU A 283 3.78 24.85 -41.31
N GLY A 284 3.96 24.43 -40.05
CA GLY A 284 4.23 25.33 -38.92
C GLY A 284 3.04 26.14 -38.43
N ARG A 285 1.84 25.97 -39.00
CA ARG A 285 0.59 26.69 -38.67
C ARG A 285 -0.33 25.94 -37.71
N LEU A 286 0.21 25.03 -36.90
CA LEU A 286 -0.58 24.19 -36.00
C LEU A 286 -1.42 25.00 -35.00
N ALA A 287 -0.87 26.10 -34.49
CA ALA A 287 -1.54 26.94 -33.49
C ALA A 287 -2.80 27.64 -34.05
N GLU A 288 -2.74 28.11 -35.29
CA GLU A 288 -3.85 28.78 -35.98
C GLU A 288 -4.99 27.79 -36.24
N GLU A 289 -4.66 26.60 -36.74
CA GLU A 289 -5.64 25.54 -37.03
C GLU A 289 -6.33 25.02 -35.75
N LEU A 290 -5.60 24.94 -34.63
CA LEU A 290 -6.17 24.58 -33.34
C LEU A 290 -7.10 25.67 -32.78
N LEU A 291 -6.78 26.94 -33.02
CA LEU A 291 -7.63 28.07 -32.63
C LEU A 291 -8.93 28.08 -33.45
N ASP A 292 -8.84 27.83 -34.76
CA ASP A 292 -10.00 27.79 -35.66
C ASP A 292 -10.95 26.63 -35.29
N ARG A 293 -10.41 25.44 -35.03
CA ARG A 293 -11.20 24.31 -34.51
C ARG A 293 -11.88 24.63 -33.18
N ARG A 294 -11.18 25.33 -32.29
CA ARG A 294 -11.73 25.72 -30.97
C ARG A 294 -12.85 26.76 -31.11
N ALA A 295 -12.72 27.68 -32.08
CA ALA A 295 -13.74 28.68 -32.41
C ALA A 295 -15.00 27.99 -32.99
N LYS A 296 -14.83 27.10 -33.98
CA LYS A 296 -15.94 26.33 -34.60
C LYS A 296 -16.72 25.47 -33.59
N LEU A 297 -16.06 24.95 -32.56
CA LEU A 297 -16.72 24.19 -31.49
C LEU A 297 -17.49 25.09 -30.50
N LYS A 298 -17.18 26.39 -30.41
CA LYS A 298 -17.94 27.35 -29.58
C LYS A 298 -19.16 27.81 -30.38
N SER A 299 -20.33 27.24 -30.08
CA SER A 299 -21.56 27.97 -30.35
C SER A 299 -21.56 29.20 -29.45
N ASP A 300 -21.55 30.37 -30.08
CA ASP A 300 -21.71 31.63 -29.37
C ASP A 300 -23.14 31.67 -28.81
N ARG A 301 -23.27 31.66 -27.48
CA ARG A 301 -24.58 31.69 -26.81
C ARG A 301 -25.13 33.11 -26.71
N TYR A 302 -24.33 34.13 -27.06
CA TYR A 302 -24.69 35.55 -26.92
C TYR A 302 -24.71 36.31 -28.25
N ALA A 303 -24.48 35.65 -29.38
CA ALA A 303 -24.81 36.20 -30.69
C ALA A 303 -26.27 35.88 -31.03
N LYS A 304 -27.18 36.75 -30.58
CA LYS A 304 -28.54 36.89 -31.12
C LYS A 304 -28.82 38.36 -31.35
#